data_AF-A0A7C4SRL2-F1
#
_entry.id   AF-A0A7C4SRL2-F1
#
_cell.length_a   1.000
_cell.length_b   1.000
_cell.length_c   1.000
_cell.angle_alpha   90.00
_cell.angle_beta   90.00
_cell.angle_gamma   90.00
#
_symmetry.space_group_name_H-M   'P 1'
#
loop_
_entity.id
_entity.type
_entity.pdbx_description
1 polymer ?
#
loop_
_entity_poly.entity_id
_entity_poly.type
_entity_poly.pdbx_seq_one_letter_code
_entity_poly.pdbx_strand_id
1 'polypeptide(L)'
;MHGRKARRVGEAWTIFALALLAVAGTAGAAAGVSRFSSGAAEKRIPAPVNLDEIWFYDGQGNKIVPEIGLEWLSVVFRAETAGETEGTPSPLGLQQLEQKSRQLVRERAEFEEPFCDTNLLEEGCFLKLAKGMEEGRLALLIQELAALPEVDYVHPTLEMDGKTYAFFNALDLKWKTGVDTETMGKLLLQAHALPEPGEDVYRVDLFETTLFRAVNLLAEDIHVARAIPVLVEIRPSIRAVVSLDLPGGSLGDKIPFTYTVTFSERIEIDPSSLANLSLRPDNIQKELFEMQLDPFDYVKAVRSSPIRISGWIQFFAPGEYRLPPLRLKYTCTTCSGTRERTFETEMLPVRIASILPSDGSQNKLIVPESPLEPPDLEAPLRAAARRSLLEALGFFLAALAGAAWVAFGVFRSRRAALAVAERKDEALAARLRSLLAAGPDKAHWLFVEEATALFRQFLRERYGDGRGPSGGSGEIFFESIRGSLPAGIVPAVRDLLREADRVVALEEDPYPDLDGFRERMRRVVPGSALG
;
A
#
# COMPACT_ATOMS: atom_id res chain seq x y z
N MET A 1 13.45 49.34 6.91
CA MET A 1 13.14 48.59 8.15
C MET A 1 11.65 48.29 8.15
N HIS A 2 11.27 47.02 8.25
CA HIS A 2 9.91 46.46 8.43
C HIS A 2 8.88 46.74 7.30
N GLY A 3 8.20 45.77 6.68
CA GLY A 3 8.15 44.33 6.89
C GLY A 3 7.53 43.64 5.68
N ARG A 4 8.27 42.67 5.12
CA ARG A 4 7.74 41.61 4.25
C ARG A 4 7.15 40.54 5.15
N LYS A 5 5.82 40.45 5.25
CA LYS A 5 5.10 39.32 5.89
C LYS A 5 3.64 39.28 5.41
N ALA A 6 3.43 39.15 4.10
CA ALA A 6 2.11 38.87 3.53
C ALA A 6 2.24 38.32 2.10
N ARG A 7 2.86 37.14 1.94
CA ARG A 7 2.87 36.44 0.64
C ARG A 7 3.19 34.93 0.68
N ARG A 8 3.10 34.28 1.85
CA ARG A 8 3.48 32.85 2.01
C ARG A 8 2.35 31.93 2.50
N VAL A 9 1.09 32.30 2.29
CA VAL A 9 -0.06 31.44 2.64
C VAL A 9 -0.89 31.05 1.41
N GLY A 10 -0.64 31.68 0.25
CA GLY A 10 -1.37 31.40 -0.99
C GLY A 10 -0.76 30.36 -1.93
N GLU A 11 0.48 29.91 -1.71
CA GLU A 11 1.18 28.94 -2.58
C GLU A 11 1.17 27.50 -2.02
N ALA A 12 0.80 27.32 -0.75
CA ALA A 12 0.72 25.97 -0.15
C ALA A 12 -0.56 25.21 -0.55
N TRP A 13 -1.63 25.92 -0.90
CA TRP A 13 -2.90 25.30 -1.31
C TRP A 13 -2.94 24.93 -2.79
N THR A 14 -2.22 25.66 -3.65
CA THR A 14 -2.10 25.33 -5.08
C THR A 14 -1.16 24.16 -5.33
N ILE A 15 -0.13 23.95 -4.49
CA ILE A 15 0.76 22.78 -4.60
C ILE A 15 0.07 21.51 -4.07
N PHE A 16 -0.81 21.61 -3.06
CA PHE A 16 -1.59 20.47 -2.58
C PHE A 16 -2.69 20.06 -3.57
N ALA A 17 -3.31 21.03 -4.26
CA ALA A 17 -4.31 20.75 -5.30
C ALA A 17 -3.70 20.19 -6.60
N LEU A 18 -2.45 20.53 -6.93
CA LEU A 18 -1.74 19.94 -8.08
C LEU A 18 -1.12 18.57 -7.78
N ALA A 19 -0.76 18.28 -6.53
CA ALA A 19 -0.29 16.95 -6.12
C ALA A 19 -1.43 15.91 -6.09
N LEU A 20 -2.68 16.33 -5.85
CA LEU A 20 -3.86 15.46 -5.89
C LEU A 20 -4.39 15.18 -7.31
N LEU A 21 -3.92 15.92 -8.32
CA LEU A 21 -4.28 15.72 -9.73
C LEU A 21 -3.30 14.84 -10.51
N ALA A 22 -2.18 14.44 -9.90
CA ALA A 22 -1.17 13.55 -10.52
C ALA A 22 -1.34 12.06 -10.18
N VAL A 23 -2.33 11.69 -9.35
CA VAL A 23 -2.75 10.29 -9.08
C VAL A 23 -4.07 9.96 -9.78
N ALA A 24 -4.43 10.74 -10.82
CA ALA A 24 -5.28 10.21 -11.88
C ALA A 24 -4.44 9.20 -12.67
N GLY A 25 -4.22 8.03 -12.06
CA GLY A 25 -3.88 6.83 -12.79
C GLY A 25 -4.83 6.79 -13.98
N THR A 26 -4.26 6.63 -15.16
CA THR A 26 -5.00 6.23 -16.34
C THR A 26 -5.68 4.93 -15.98
N ALA A 27 -6.89 5.04 -15.43
CA ALA A 27 -7.93 4.03 -15.55
C ALA A 27 -8.22 3.98 -17.05
N GLY A 28 -7.34 3.29 -17.77
CA GLY A 28 -7.70 2.70 -19.04
C GLY A 28 -9.02 1.98 -18.78
N ALA A 29 -10.01 2.26 -19.63
CA ALA A 29 -11.19 1.42 -19.70
C ALA A 29 -10.75 -0.05 -19.68
N ALA A 30 -11.52 -0.89 -18.99
CA ALA A 30 -11.34 -2.34 -18.92
C ALA A 30 -11.48 -3.01 -20.30
N ALA A 31 -10.55 -2.70 -21.19
CA ALA A 31 -10.41 -3.21 -22.53
C ALA A 31 -8.98 -3.77 -22.58
N GLY A 32 -8.84 -5.08 -22.43
CA GLY A 32 -7.54 -5.75 -22.52
C GLY A 32 -7.30 -6.93 -21.58
N VAL A 33 -8.30 -7.40 -20.83
CA VAL A 33 -8.13 -8.54 -19.91
C VAL A 33 -8.82 -9.76 -20.55
N SER A 34 -8.19 -10.37 -21.57
CA SER A 34 -8.73 -11.57 -22.25
C SER A 34 -8.10 -12.88 -21.78
N ARG A 35 -8.96 -13.90 -21.60
CA ARG A 35 -8.73 -15.34 -21.32
C ARG A 35 -7.45 -15.70 -20.57
N PHE A 36 -7.62 -15.95 -19.29
CA PHE A 36 -6.54 -16.28 -18.35
C PHE A 36 -6.46 -17.77 -18.05
N SER A 37 -7.42 -18.55 -18.54
CA SER A 37 -7.37 -20.00 -18.45
C SER A 37 -6.29 -20.57 -19.35
N SER A 38 -5.69 -21.68 -18.92
CA SER A 38 -4.59 -22.33 -19.64
C SER A 38 -4.98 -22.78 -21.07
N GLY A 39 -6.28 -22.82 -21.39
CA GLY A 39 -6.83 -23.38 -22.63
C GLY A 39 -6.44 -24.85 -22.88
N ALA A 40 -5.69 -25.45 -21.96
CA ALA A 40 -5.12 -26.78 -22.09
C ALA A 40 -6.13 -27.81 -21.59
N ALA A 41 -6.25 -28.91 -22.33
CA ALA A 41 -7.11 -30.04 -21.96
C ALA A 41 -6.67 -30.67 -20.61
N GLU A 42 -5.38 -30.65 -20.32
CA GLU A 42 -4.80 -31.19 -19.08
C GLU A 42 -4.52 -30.10 -18.06
N LYS A 43 -4.85 -30.37 -16.79
CA LYS A 43 -4.61 -29.45 -15.68
C LYS A 43 -3.10 -29.28 -15.46
N ARG A 44 -2.65 -28.03 -15.47
CA ARG A 44 -1.32 -27.62 -15.00
C ARG A 44 -1.42 -27.05 -13.59
N ILE A 45 -0.36 -27.20 -12.81
CA ILE A 45 -0.26 -26.64 -11.46
C ILE A 45 0.46 -25.30 -11.59
N PRO A 46 -0.11 -24.18 -11.11
CA PRO A 46 0.56 -22.88 -11.18
C PRO A 46 1.82 -22.86 -10.31
N ALA A 47 2.77 -21.99 -10.64
CA ALA A 47 3.96 -21.78 -9.83
C ALA A 47 3.57 -21.36 -8.40
N PRO A 48 4.21 -21.90 -7.36
CA PRO A 48 3.84 -21.61 -5.97
C PRO A 48 4.08 -20.12 -5.67
N VAL A 49 3.04 -19.45 -5.19
CA VAL A 49 3.11 -18.04 -4.80
C VAL A 49 3.82 -17.93 -3.46
N ASN A 50 4.95 -17.23 -3.45
CA ASN A 50 5.63 -16.80 -2.23
C ASN A 50 5.21 -15.36 -1.92
N LEU A 51 4.56 -15.13 -0.78
CA LEU A 51 4.05 -13.80 -0.41
C LEU A 51 5.19 -12.78 -0.21
N ASP A 52 6.38 -13.23 0.20
CA ASP A 52 7.56 -12.38 0.38
C ASP A 52 8.15 -11.86 -0.95
N GLU A 53 7.77 -12.49 -2.07
CA GLU A 53 8.22 -12.09 -3.42
C GLU A 53 7.29 -11.06 -4.07
N ILE A 54 6.20 -10.69 -3.39
CA ILE A 54 5.24 -9.69 -3.87
C ILE A 54 5.78 -8.29 -3.61
N TRP A 55 6.50 -7.77 -4.59
CA TRP A 55 6.94 -6.38 -4.66
C TRP A 55 7.16 -6.02 -6.13
N PHE A 56 7.15 -4.72 -6.45
CA PHE A 56 7.41 -4.20 -7.79
C PHE A 56 7.90 -2.75 -7.73
N TYR A 57 8.28 -2.15 -8.86
CA TYR A 57 8.58 -0.72 -8.95
C TYR A 57 7.41 0.05 -9.55
N ASP A 58 7.11 1.23 -9.00
CA ASP A 58 6.11 2.13 -9.58
C ASP A 58 6.64 2.83 -10.85
N GLY A 59 5.79 3.65 -11.48
CA GLY A 59 6.18 4.45 -12.65
C GLY A 59 7.28 5.48 -12.39
N GLN A 60 7.64 5.72 -11.13
CA GLN A 60 8.69 6.63 -10.70
C GLN A 60 9.96 5.87 -10.25
N GLY A 61 9.98 4.54 -10.29
CA GLY A 61 11.11 3.72 -9.85
C GLY A 61 11.21 3.49 -8.34
N ASN A 62 10.16 3.82 -7.57
CA ASN A 62 10.11 3.50 -6.15
C ASN A 62 9.69 2.05 -5.96
N LYS A 63 10.38 1.33 -5.05
CA LYS A 63 10.00 -0.02 -4.67
C LYS A 63 8.72 0.01 -3.83
N ILE A 64 7.66 -0.62 -4.32
CA ILE A 64 6.41 -0.84 -3.61
C ILE A 64 6.40 -2.26 -3.07
N VAL A 65 6.16 -2.39 -1.76
CA VAL A 65 5.84 -3.65 -1.10
C VAL A 65 4.40 -3.52 -0.61
N PRO A 66 3.42 -4.07 -1.34
CA PRO A 66 2.02 -3.96 -0.96
C PRO A 66 1.72 -4.80 0.30
N GLU A 67 0.69 -4.41 1.03
CA GLU A 67 0.15 -5.25 2.10
C GLU A 67 -0.70 -6.37 1.48
N ILE A 68 -0.65 -7.59 2.04
CA ILE A 68 -1.46 -8.70 1.54
C ILE A 68 -2.88 -8.53 2.07
N GLY A 69 -3.84 -8.43 1.15
CA GLY A 69 -5.26 -8.32 1.48
C GLY A 69 -5.79 -9.62 2.08
N LEU A 70 -6.31 -9.53 3.31
CA LEU A 70 -6.85 -10.65 4.07
C LEU A 70 -8.37 -10.76 3.97
N GLU A 71 -9.01 -9.86 3.23
CA GLU A 71 -10.46 -9.83 3.05
C GLU A 71 -10.95 -10.56 1.80
N TRP A 72 -10.17 -10.54 0.72
CA TRP A 72 -10.58 -11.04 -0.59
C TRP A 72 -9.51 -11.93 -1.21
N LEU A 73 -9.97 -12.95 -1.91
CA LEU A 73 -9.14 -13.89 -2.67
C LEU A 73 -9.62 -13.94 -4.12
N SER A 74 -8.69 -13.80 -5.07
CA SER A 74 -9.00 -13.88 -6.50
C SER A 74 -8.85 -15.32 -6.98
N VAL A 75 -9.91 -15.91 -7.52
CA VAL A 75 -9.95 -17.30 -8.00
C VAL A 75 -10.30 -17.29 -9.49
N VAL A 76 -9.46 -17.94 -10.30
CA VAL A 76 -9.65 -18.05 -11.75
C VAL A 76 -9.99 -19.50 -12.10
N PHE A 77 -11.12 -19.69 -12.76
CA PHE A 77 -11.63 -21.01 -13.15
C PHE A 77 -11.21 -21.37 -14.57
N ARG A 78 -11.16 -22.66 -14.88
CA ARG A 78 -10.87 -23.14 -16.24
C ARG A 78 -11.96 -22.74 -17.23
N ALA A 79 -11.60 -22.38 -18.47
CA ALA A 79 -12.53 -22.03 -19.56
C ALA A 79 -13.67 -23.04 -19.75
N GLU A 80 -13.37 -24.33 -19.66
CA GLU A 80 -14.37 -25.41 -19.78
C GLU A 80 -15.44 -25.34 -18.68
N THR A 81 -15.05 -24.88 -17.49
CA THR A 81 -15.96 -24.68 -16.34
C THR A 81 -16.69 -23.34 -16.43
N ALA A 82 -16.06 -22.34 -17.05
CA ALA A 82 -16.65 -21.04 -17.35
C ALA A 82 -17.60 -21.08 -18.58
N GLY A 83 -17.78 -22.24 -19.23
CA GLY A 83 -18.78 -22.44 -20.29
C GLY A 83 -18.45 -21.79 -21.64
N GLU A 84 -17.17 -21.53 -21.92
CA GLU A 84 -16.75 -20.90 -23.17
C GLU A 84 -16.46 -21.92 -24.27
N THR A 85 -17.20 -21.82 -25.38
CA THR A 85 -16.81 -22.38 -26.69
C THR A 85 -16.68 -21.20 -27.66
N GLU A 86 -15.46 -20.97 -28.14
CA GLU A 86 -15.14 -20.04 -29.24
C GLU A 86 -15.65 -18.59 -29.11
N GLY A 87 -14.92 -17.76 -28.35
CA GLY A 87 -14.82 -16.33 -28.68
C GLY A 87 -15.97 -15.42 -28.23
N THR A 88 -17.04 -15.95 -27.63
CA THR A 88 -18.11 -15.12 -27.08
C THR A 88 -18.50 -15.57 -25.67
N PRO A 89 -18.51 -14.67 -24.66
CA PRO A 89 -19.01 -15.00 -23.33
C PRO A 89 -20.49 -15.38 -23.46
N SER A 90 -20.79 -16.66 -23.26
CA SER A 90 -22.16 -17.15 -23.24
C SER A 90 -22.81 -16.74 -21.91
N PRO A 91 -24.06 -16.22 -21.91
CA PRO A 91 -24.82 -15.99 -20.67
C PRO A 91 -24.93 -17.24 -19.78
N LEU A 92 -24.81 -18.44 -20.37
CA LEU A 92 -24.74 -19.71 -19.64
C LEU A 92 -23.44 -19.87 -18.84
N GLY A 93 -22.33 -19.32 -19.34
CA GLY A 93 -21.01 -19.44 -18.72
C GLY A 93 -20.89 -18.69 -17.40
N LEU A 94 -21.37 -17.44 -17.37
CA LEU A 94 -21.45 -16.66 -16.13
C LEU A 94 -22.28 -17.37 -15.05
N GLN A 95 -23.42 -17.96 -15.44
CA GLN A 95 -24.27 -18.69 -14.49
C GLN A 95 -23.57 -19.94 -13.94
N GLN A 96 -22.79 -20.64 -14.74
CA GLN A 96 -22.02 -21.82 -14.30
C GLN A 96 -20.88 -21.42 -13.36
N LEU A 97 -20.14 -20.36 -13.69
CA LEU A 97 -19.06 -19.79 -12.88
C LEU A 97 -19.59 -19.30 -11.52
N GLU A 98 -20.73 -18.59 -11.52
CA GLU A 98 -21.42 -18.20 -10.29
C GLU A 98 -21.91 -19.40 -9.50
N GLN A 99 -22.47 -20.44 -10.13
CA GLN A 99 -22.91 -21.65 -9.43
C GLN A 99 -21.75 -22.38 -8.76
N LYS A 100 -20.59 -22.46 -9.42
CA LYS A 100 -19.39 -23.11 -8.91
C LYS A 100 -18.74 -22.33 -7.77
N SER A 101 -18.59 -21.03 -7.92
CA SER A 101 -18.12 -20.16 -6.81
C SER A 101 -19.06 -20.22 -5.61
N ARG A 102 -20.38 -20.27 -5.83
CA ARG A 102 -21.38 -20.48 -4.76
C ARG A 102 -21.25 -21.85 -4.10
N GLN A 103 -20.92 -22.89 -4.86
CA GLN A 103 -20.68 -24.23 -4.31
C GLN A 103 -19.47 -24.20 -3.37
N LEU A 104 -18.36 -23.61 -3.79
CA LEU A 104 -17.16 -23.47 -2.96
C LEU A 104 -17.41 -22.73 -1.65
N VAL A 105 -18.18 -21.63 -1.70
CA VAL A 105 -18.54 -20.86 -0.49
C VAL A 105 -19.43 -21.65 0.47
N ARG A 106 -20.27 -22.56 -0.03
CA ARG A 106 -21.11 -23.42 0.83
C ARG A 106 -20.34 -24.56 1.47
N GLU A 107 -19.35 -25.09 0.76
CA GLU A 107 -18.58 -26.26 1.18
C GLU A 107 -17.44 -25.91 2.14
N ARG A 108 -17.00 -24.65 2.15
CA ARG A 108 -15.85 -24.18 2.95
C ARG A 108 -16.25 -23.03 3.86
N ALA A 109 -16.00 -23.18 5.16
CA ALA A 109 -16.33 -22.19 6.18
C ALA A 109 -15.43 -20.94 6.12
N GLU A 110 -14.32 -21.02 5.38
CA GLU A 110 -13.37 -19.94 5.18
C GLU A 110 -13.88 -18.80 4.29
N PHE A 111 -15.02 -18.99 3.60
CA PHE A 111 -15.59 -17.99 2.69
C PHE A 111 -16.95 -17.48 3.15
N GLU A 112 -17.17 -16.18 2.98
CA GLU A 112 -18.46 -15.53 3.29
C GLU A 112 -19.32 -15.35 2.03
N GLU A 113 -18.72 -14.83 0.95
CA GLU A 113 -19.46 -14.53 -0.28
C GLU A 113 -18.60 -14.60 -1.54
N PRO A 114 -19.18 -15.01 -2.69
CA PRO A 114 -18.55 -14.86 -3.99
C PRO A 114 -19.00 -13.56 -4.68
N PHE A 115 -18.08 -12.90 -5.36
CA PHE A 115 -18.30 -11.75 -6.23
C PHE A 115 -17.65 -12.01 -7.59
N CYS A 116 -18.45 -12.18 -8.64
CA CYS A 116 -17.94 -12.40 -9.99
C CYS A 116 -18.30 -11.18 -10.85
N ASP A 117 -17.32 -10.56 -11.49
CA ASP A 117 -17.53 -9.43 -12.39
C ASP A 117 -16.77 -9.63 -13.69
N THR A 118 -17.51 -9.91 -14.77
CA THR A 118 -16.95 -10.11 -16.11
C THR A 118 -16.23 -8.90 -16.66
N ASN A 119 -16.53 -7.70 -16.15
CA ASN A 119 -15.81 -6.50 -16.54
C ASN A 119 -14.41 -6.43 -15.91
N LEU A 120 -14.20 -7.17 -14.81
CA LEU A 120 -12.90 -7.25 -14.12
C LEU A 120 -12.13 -8.48 -14.59
N LEU A 121 -12.82 -9.63 -14.74
CA LEU A 121 -12.26 -10.86 -15.27
C LEU A 121 -13.38 -11.79 -15.75
N GLU A 122 -13.34 -12.23 -17.01
CA GLU A 122 -14.38 -13.09 -17.61
C GLU A 122 -14.48 -14.47 -16.91
N GLU A 123 -13.34 -15.05 -16.53
CA GLU A 123 -13.22 -16.40 -15.94
C GLU A 123 -12.96 -16.35 -14.42
N GLY A 124 -13.11 -15.18 -13.80
CA GLY A 124 -12.69 -14.92 -12.42
C GLY A 124 -13.83 -14.62 -11.46
N CYS A 125 -13.68 -15.08 -10.21
CA CYS A 125 -14.46 -14.60 -9.09
C CYS A 125 -13.54 -14.21 -7.93
N PHE A 126 -13.99 -13.21 -7.18
CA PHE A 126 -13.43 -12.79 -5.92
C PHE A 126 -14.22 -13.45 -4.79
N LEU A 127 -13.55 -14.23 -3.95
CA LEU A 127 -14.15 -14.86 -2.78
C LEU A 127 -13.78 -14.06 -1.55
N LYS A 128 -14.78 -13.59 -0.82
CA LYS A 128 -14.58 -12.91 0.46
C LYS A 128 -14.23 -13.93 1.54
N LEU A 129 -13.15 -13.65 2.26
CA LEU A 129 -12.62 -14.47 3.33
C LEU A 129 -13.36 -14.17 4.65
N ALA A 130 -13.44 -15.18 5.51
CA ALA A 130 -13.97 -15.02 6.86
C ALA A 130 -13.11 -14.06 7.70
N LYS A 131 -13.76 -13.28 8.57
CA LYS A 131 -13.05 -12.35 9.47
C LYS A 131 -11.97 -13.07 10.31
N GLY A 132 -10.80 -12.43 10.42
CA GLY A 132 -9.67 -12.94 11.20
C GLY A 132 -8.78 -13.94 10.46
N MET A 133 -8.80 -13.94 9.13
CA MET A 133 -7.86 -14.73 8.32
C MET A 133 -6.42 -14.29 8.60
N GLU A 134 -5.51 -15.26 8.79
CA GLU A 134 -4.08 -15.03 8.97
C GLU A 134 -3.31 -15.34 7.68
N GLU A 135 -2.21 -14.63 7.41
CA GLU A 135 -1.39 -14.80 6.19
C GLU A 135 -0.92 -16.25 5.96
N GLY A 136 -0.48 -16.92 7.02
CA GLY A 136 -0.04 -18.33 6.93
C GLY A 136 -1.18 -19.27 6.53
N ARG A 137 -2.41 -19.02 6.99
CA ARG A 137 -3.58 -19.81 6.57
C ARG A 137 -4.00 -19.44 5.15
N LEU A 138 -3.90 -18.18 4.76
CA LEU A 138 -4.17 -17.72 3.40
C LEU A 138 -3.27 -18.42 2.38
N ALA A 139 -1.96 -18.51 2.65
CA ALA A 139 -1.01 -19.21 1.79
C ALA A 139 -1.36 -20.69 1.58
N LEU A 140 -1.77 -21.39 2.65
CA LEU A 140 -2.25 -22.77 2.56
C LEU A 140 -3.56 -22.87 1.75
N LEU A 141 -4.50 -21.96 1.99
CA LEU A 141 -5.78 -21.93 1.29
C LEU A 141 -5.60 -21.71 -0.22
N ILE A 142 -4.66 -20.84 -0.62
CA ILE A 142 -4.29 -20.63 -2.03
C ILE A 142 -3.83 -21.94 -2.67
N GLN A 143 -2.95 -22.69 -2.00
CA GLN A 143 -2.45 -23.98 -2.51
C GLN A 143 -3.57 -25.04 -2.59
N GLU A 144 -4.42 -25.12 -1.57
CA GLU A 144 -5.56 -26.04 -1.55
C GLU A 144 -6.56 -25.77 -2.69
N LEU A 145 -6.88 -24.50 -2.93
CA LEU A 145 -7.80 -24.12 -4.01
C LEU A 145 -7.17 -24.31 -5.39
N ALA A 146 -5.89 -23.95 -5.57
CA ALA A 146 -5.17 -24.19 -6.81
C ALA A 146 -5.08 -25.70 -7.15
N ALA A 147 -5.20 -26.59 -6.16
CA ALA A 147 -5.25 -28.03 -6.37
C ALA A 147 -6.61 -28.54 -6.91
N LEU A 148 -7.70 -27.75 -6.85
CA LEU A 148 -9.03 -28.15 -7.35
C LEU A 148 -9.08 -28.24 -8.88
N PRO A 149 -9.65 -29.31 -9.47
CA PRO A 149 -9.59 -29.54 -10.92
C PRO A 149 -10.27 -28.47 -11.78
N GLU A 150 -11.23 -27.74 -11.21
CA GLU A 150 -11.95 -26.62 -11.84
C GLU A 150 -11.22 -25.27 -11.76
N VAL A 151 -10.20 -25.14 -10.91
CA VAL A 151 -9.44 -23.90 -10.69
C VAL A 151 -8.13 -23.97 -11.45
N ASP A 152 -7.83 -22.93 -12.24
CA ASP A 152 -6.54 -22.78 -12.92
C ASP A 152 -5.50 -22.22 -11.95
N TYR A 153 -5.80 -21.08 -11.30
CA TYR A 153 -4.91 -20.48 -10.30
C TYR A 153 -5.66 -19.55 -9.34
N VAL A 154 -4.99 -19.21 -8.24
CA VAL A 154 -5.53 -18.41 -7.14
C VAL A 154 -4.48 -17.41 -6.67
N HIS A 155 -4.90 -16.17 -6.43
CA HIS A 155 -4.04 -15.10 -5.97
C HIS A 155 -4.64 -14.35 -4.78
N PRO A 156 -3.80 -13.89 -3.83
CA PRO A 156 -4.25 -12.95 -2.83
C PRO A 156 -4.62 -11.62 -3.49
N THR A 157 -5.43 -10.84 -2.79
CA THR A 157 -5.60 -9.42 -3.14
C THR A 157 -4.50 -8.60 -2.47
N LEU A 158 -4.27 -7.39 -2.96
CA LEU A 158 -3.24 -6.48 -2.47
C LEU A 158 -3.89 -5.22 -1.93
N GLU A 159 -3.42 -4.75 -0.78
CA GLU A 159 -3.85 -3.50 -0.18
C GLU A 159 -2.77 -2.43 -0.36
N MET A 160 -3.15 -1.33 -1.01
CA MET A 160 -2.30 -0.16 -1.21
C MET A 160 -3.16 1.10 -1.09
N ASP A 161 -2.71 2.07 -0.31
CA ASP A 161 -3.39 3.36 -0.11
C ASP A 161 -4.88 3.22 0.30
N GLY A 162 -5.21 2.21 1.11
CA GLY A 162 -6.58 1.95 1.58
C GLY A 162 -7.55 1.44 0.51
N LYS A 163 -7.01 0.90 -0.59
CA LYS A 163 -7.74 0.27 -1.69
C LYS A 163 -7.27 -1.17 -1.90
N THR A 164 -8.19 -2.02 -2.32
CA THR A 164 -7.94 -3.43 -2.62
C THR A 164 -7.77 -3.61 -4.13
N TYR A 165 -6.68 -4.26 -4.52
CA TYR A 165 -6.35 -4.56 -5.91
C TYR A 165 -6.24 -6.07 -6.13
N ALA A 166 -6.69 -6.52 -7.30
CA ALA A 166 -6.40 -7.82 -7.84
C ALA A 166 -5.27 -7.72 -8.87
N PHE A 167 -4.55 -8.83 -9.05
CA PHE A 167 -3.59 -9.00 -10.13
C PHE A 167 -3.78 -10.38 -10.75
N PHE A 168 -3.36 -10.52 -12.00
CA PHE A 168 -3.51 -11.74 -12.77
C PHE A 168 -2.18 -12.10 -13.45
N ASN A 169 -2.12 -12.17 -14.77
CA ASN A 169 -0.90 -12.54 -15.51
C ASN A 169 -0.33 -11.43 -16.40
N ALA A 170 -0.89 -10.22 -16.37
CA ALA A 170 -0.50 -9.14 -17.28
C ALA A 170 0.46 -8.12 -16.65
N LEU A 171 1.39 -7.61 -17.45
CA LEU A 171 2.29 -6.51 -17.09
C LEU A 171 2.45 -5.52 -18.25
N ASP A 172 2.64 -4.25 -17.92
CA ASP A 172 3.07 -3.17 -18.84
C ASP A 172 4.60 -3.20 -18.89
N LEU A 173 5.16 -3.40 -20.08
CA LEU A 173 6.61 -3.45 -20.30
C LEU A 173 7.00 -2.41 -21.35
N LYS A 174 7.95 -1.57 -20.97
CA LYS A 174 8.56 -0.60 -21.87
C LYS A 174 10.04 -0.89 -22.03
N TRP A 175 10.44 -1.11 -23.27
CA TRP A 175 11.84 -1.29 -23.65
C TRP A 175 12.58 0.04 -23.78
N LYS A 176 13.91 -0.01 -23.63
CA LYS A 176 14.77 1.10 -24.05
C LYS A 176 14.88 1.18 -25.56
N THR A 177 15.13 2.37 -26.08
CA THR A 177 15.29 2.60 -27.52
C THR A 177 16.53 1.89 -28.05
N GLY A 178 16.37 1.09 -29.10
CA GLY A 178 17.46 0.45 -29.85
C GLY A 178 17.93 -0.90 -29.32
N VAL A 179 17.24 -1.47 -28.33
CA VAL A 179 17.40 -2.88 -27.97
C VAL A 179 16.99 -3.75 -29.16
N ASP A 180 17.79 -4.76 -29.49
CA ASP A 180 17.51 -5.65 -30.61
C ASP A 180 16.43 -6.69 -30.26
N THR A 181 15.76 -7.22 -31.29
CA THR A 181 14.67 -8.19 -31.11
C THR A 181 15.12 -9.53 -30.54
N GLU A 182 16.38 -9.92 -30.71
CA GLU A 182 16.91 -11.18 -30.18
C GLU A 182 17.07 -11.09 -28.66
N THR A 183 17.62 -9.98 -28.16
CA THR A 183 17.75 -9.69 -26.72
C THR A 183 16.38 -9.55 -26.06
N MET A 184 15.44 -8.83 -26.69
CA MET A 184 14.04 -8.79 -26.21
C MET A 184 13.46 -10.21 -26.09
N GLY A 185 13.64 -11.04 -27.13
CA GLY A 185 13.15 -12.42 -27.12
C GLY A 185 13.77 -13.29 -26.02
N LYS A 186 15.08 -13.16 -25.76
CA LYS A 186 15.76 -13.88 -24.68
C LYS A 186 15.23 -13.49 -23.29
N LEU A 187 15.06 -12.19 -23.04
CA LEU A 187 14.57 -11.68 -21.76
C LEU A 187 13.11 -12.08 -21.51
N LEU A 188 12.27 -11.96 -22.53
CA LEU A 188 10.88 -12.43 -22.48
C LEU A 188 10.81 -13.93 -22.21
N LEU A 189 11.65 -14.74 -22.86
CA LEU A 189 11.72 -16.17 -22.62
C LEU A 189 12.14 -16.50 -21.17
N GLN A 190 13.12 -15.79 -20.61
CA GLN A 190 13.55 -15.97 -19.21
C GLN A 190 12.48 -15.55 -18.21
N ALA A 191 11.71 -14.50 -18.52
CA ALA A 191 10.59 -14.05 -17.72
C ALA A 191 9.30 -14.86 -17.95
N HIS A 192 9.34 -15.84 -18.87
CA HIS A 192 8.16 -16.55 -19.37
C HIS A 192 7.03 -15.60 -19.79
N ALA A 193 7.40 -14.48 -20.40
CA ALA A 193 6.51 -13.43 -20.84
C ALA A 193 6.27 -13.50 -22.36
N LEU A 194 5.03 -13.33 -22.79
CA LEU A 194 4.60 -13.37 -24.19
C LEU A 194 3.98 -12.01 -24.57
N PRO A 195 4.33 -11.42 -25.72
CA PRO A 195 3.74 -10.16 -26.16
C PRO A 195 2.29 -10.36 -26.59
N GLU A 196 1.40 -9.44 -26.20
CA GLU A 196 0.05 -9.37 -26.74
C GLU A 196 -0.02 -8.51 -28.01
N PRO A 197 -0.81 -8.91 -29.02
CA PRO A 197 -0.90 -8.15 -30.26
C PRO A 197 -1.62 -6.81 -30.05
N GLY A 198 -0.89 -5.70 -30.23
CA GLY A 198 -1.47 -4.35 -30.38
C GLY A 198 -1.21 -3.37 -29.23
N GLU A 199 -0.57 -3.79 -28.14
CA GLU A 199 -0.29 -2.94 -26.97
C GLU A 199 1.08 -3.24 -26.34
N ASP A 200 1.62 -2.34 -25.51
CA ASP A 200 2.84 -2.55 -24.68
C ASP A 200 2.58 -3.49 -23.47
N VAL A 201 1.61 -4.40 -23.61
CA VAL A 201 1.16 -5.33 -22.58
C VAL A 201 1.69 -6.73 -22.88
N TYR A 202 2.22 -7.38 -21.85
CA TYR A 202 2.82 -8.71 -21.93
C TYR A 202 2.17 -9.63 -20.91
N ARG A 203 2.06 -10.91 -21.26
CA ARG A 203 1.48 -11.96 -20.41
C ARG A 203 2.54 -12.87 -19.86
N VAL A 204 2.49 -13.15 -18.57
CA VAL A 204 3.37 -14.10 -17.90
C VAL A 204 2.69 -15.47 -17.86
N ASP A 205 3.42 -16.51 -18.23
CA ASP A 205 2.99 -17.89 -17.98
C ASP A 205 3.08 -18.21 -16.49
N LEU A 206 1.94 -18.12 -15.79
CA LEU A 206 1.82 -18.36 -14.35
C LEU A 206 2.12 -19.82 -13.95
N PHE A 207 2.21 -20.74 -14.91
CA PHE A 207 2.55 -22.14 -14.66
C PHE A 207 4.06 -22.38 -14.59
N GLU A 208 4.86 -21.50 -15.19
CA GLU A 208 6.32 -21.58 -15.17
C GLU A 208 6.94 -20.62 -14.13
N THR A 209 6.36 -19.43 -13.96
CA THR A 209 6.85 -18.43 -13.00
C THR A 209 5.72 -17.59 -12.42
N THR A 210 5.94 -16.96 -11.27
CA THR A 210 4.94 -16.04 -10.69
C THR A 210 5.01 -14.66 -11.37
N LEU A 211 3.87 -13.94 -11.43
CA LEU A 211 3.81 -12.59 -12.02
C LEU A 211 4.90 -11.68 -11.44
N PHE A 212 4.98 -11.57 -10.11
CA PHE A 212 5.93 -10.67 -9.45
C PHE A 212 7.38 -11.08 -9.68
N ARG A 213 7.69 -12.38 -9.75
CA ARG A 213 9.04 -12.83 -10.09
C ARG A 213 9.43 -12.43 -11.52
N ALA A 214 8.53 -12.58 -12.48
CA ALA A 214 8.76 -12.14 -13.86
C ALA A 214 8.91 -10.61 -13.94
N VAL A 215 8.02 -9.86 -13.32
CA VAL A 215 8.08 -8.39 -13.23
C VAL A 215 9.39 -7.93 -12.61
N ASN A 216 9.82 -8.54 -11.51
CA ASN A 216 11.04 -8.17 -10.80
C ASN A 216 12.28 -8.46 -11.63
N LEU A 217 12.33 -9.62 -12.30
CA LEU A 217 13.41 -9.95 -13.22
C LEU A 217 13.51 -8.92 -14.35
N LEU A 218 12.38 -8.58 -14.99
CA LEU A 218 12.35 -7.60 -16.08
C LEU A 218 12.68 -6.19 -15.58
N ALA A 219 12.17 -5.78 -14.42
CA ALA A 219 12.42 -4.44 -13.88
C ALA A 219 13.87 -4.22 -13.44
N GLU A 220 14.57 -5.30 -13.05
CA GLU A 220 15.99 -5.26 -12.69
C GLU A 220 16.93 -5.44 -13.89
N ASP A 221 16.41 -5.65 -15.11
CA ASP A 221 17.22 -5.71 -16.32
C ASP A 221 17.58 -4.31 -16.86
N ILE A 222 18.77 -4.17 -17.44
CA ILE A 222 19.25 -2.89 -17.96
C ILE A 222 18.60 -2.49 -19.29
N HIS A 223 18.09 -3.43 -20.08
CA HIS A 223 17.44 -3.17 -21.38
C HIS A 223 15.98 -2.73 -21.21
N VAL A 224 15.41 -2.98 -20.04
CA VAL A 224 14.03 -2.61 -19.70
C VAL A 224 14.01 -1.21 -19.10
N ALA A 225 13.15 -0.35 -19.64
CA ALA A 225 12.92 0.98 -19.12
C ALA A 225 11.92 0.96 -17.95
N ARG A 226 10.91 0.09 -18.02
CA ARG A 226 9.84 -0.03 -17.04
C ARG A 226 9.14 -1.39 -17.17
N ALA A 227 8.87 -2.06 -16.05
CA ALA A 227 8.01 -3.24 -15.98
C ALA A 227 7.09 -3.10 -14.75
N ILE A 228 5.78 -3.04 -14.97
CA ILE A 228 4.78 -2.80 -13.91
C ILE A 228 3.65 -3.82 -14.05
N PRO A 229 3.21 -4.47 -12.96
CA PRO A 229 2.07 -5.38 -13.02
C PRO A 229 0.79 -4.61 -13.33
N VAL A 230 -0.09 -5.19 -14.14
CA VAL A 230 -1.44 -4.62 -14.35
C VAL A 230 -2.30 -4.98 -13.14
N LEU A 231 -2.69 -3.96 -12.39
CA LEU A 231 -3.50 -4.09 -11.18
C LEU A 231 -4.92 -3.58 -11.42
N VAL A 232 -5.90 -4.33 -10.92
CA VAL A 232 -7.33 -4.03 -11.07
C VAL A 232 -7.92 -3.69 -9.72
N GLU A 233 -8.45 -2.47 -9.55
CA GLU A 233 -9.11 -2.06 -8.30
C GLU A 233 -10.39 -2.88 -8.10
N ILE A 234 -10.45 -3.67 -7.03
CA ILE A 234 -11.69 -4.35 -6.62
C ILE A 234 -12.54 -3.33 -5.88
N ARG A 235 -13.66 -2.94 -6.48
CA ARG A 235 -14.67 -2.13 -5.80
C ARG A 235 -15.70 -3.08 -5.17
N PRO A 236 -15.79 -3.16 -3.83
CA PRO A 236 -16.83 -3.97 -3.20
C PRO A 236 -18.20 -3.48 -3.65
N SER A 237 -19.14 -4.42 -3.82
CA SER A 237 -20.47 -4.09 -4.35
C SER A 237 -21.22 -3.10 -3.46
N ILE A 238 -20.95 -3.10 -2.15
CA ILE A 238 -21.37 -2.08 -1.19
C ILE A 238 -20.24 -1.82 -0.19
N ARG A 239 -19.99 -0.54 0.11
CA ARG A 239 -19.09 -0.06 1.15
C ARG A 239 -19.81 1.02 1.93
N ALA A 240 -19.84 0.90 3.24
CA ALA A 240 -20.43 1.91 4.10
C ALA A 240 -19.44 2.29 5.21
N VAL A 241 -19.19 3.59 5.35
CA VAL A 241 -18.24 4.13 6.31
C VAL A 241 -18.94 5.23 7.09
N VAL A 242 -18.91 5.12 8.42
CA VAL A 242 -19.24 6.21 9.32
C VAL A 242 -17.93 6.89 9.69
N SER A 243 -17.89 8.21 9.61
CA SER A 243 -16.76 9.02 10.05
C SER A 243 -17.26 10.10 10.99
N LEU A 244 -16.50 10.36 12.04
CA LEU A 244 -16.68 11.51 12.92
C LEU A 244 -15.62 12.53 12.58
N ASP A 245 -15.99 13.80 12.45
CA ASP A 245 -14.98 14.85 12.21
C ASP A 245 -14.10 15.05 13.45
N LEU A 246 -14.62 14.66 14.63
CA LEU A 246 -13.92 14.67 15.91
C LEU A 246 -14.13 13.32 16.62
N PRO A 247 -13.06 12.60 17.04
CA PRO A 247 -13.16 11.30 17.71
C PRO A 247 -13.67 11.38 19.17
N GLY A 248 -14.15 12.55 19.60
CA GLY A 248 -14.64 12.83 20.95
C GLY A 248 -15.07 14.28 21.12
N GLY A 249 -15.61 14.60 22.28
CA GLY A 249 -16.11 15.93 22.62
C GLY A 249 -16.30 16.12 24.13
N SER A 250 -16.77 17.30 24.51
CA SER A 250 -17.20 17.58 25.89
C SER A 250 -18.68 17.24 26.05
N LEU A 251 -19.13 17.16 27.30
CA LEU A 251 -20.53 16.94 27.61
C LEU A 251 -21.39 18.05 27.01
N GLY A 252 -22.38 17.68 26.20
CA GLY A 252 -23.25 18.61 25.49
C GLY A 252 -22.67 19.18 24.19
N ASP A 253 -21.47 18.79 23.75
CA ASP A 253 -20.97 19.21 22.44
C ASP A 253 -21.69 18.46 21.31
N LYS A 254 -21.98 19.19 20.23
CA LYS A 254 -22.49 18.60 18.98
C LYS A 254 -21.32 18.06 18.18
N ILE A 255 -21.22 16.74 18.06
CA ILE A 255 -20.20 16.06 17.27
C ILE A 255 -20.79 15.78 15.88
N PRO A 256 -20.29 16.42 14.82
CA PRO A 256 -20.75 16.13 13.47
C PRO A 256 -20.24 14.76 13.01
N PHE A 257 -21.09 14.05 12.26
CA PHE A 257 -20.75 12.79 11.64
C PHE A 257 -21.18 12.78 10.17
N THR A 258 -20.44 12.00 9.38
CA THR A 258 -20.78 11.72 7.99
C THR A 258 -20.87 10.22 7.81
N TYR A 259 -21.96 9.77 7.21
CA TYR A 259 -22.17 8.40 6.80
C TYR A 259 -22.16 8.33 5.27
N THR A 260 -21.17 7.64 4.71
CA THR A 260 -21.01 7.48 3.27
C THR A 260 -21.26 6.03 2.87
N VAL A 261 -22.21 5.83 1.96
CA VAL A 261 -22.50 4.52 1.37
C VAL A 261 -22.20 4.57 -0.13
N THR A 262 -21.22 3.79 -0.56
CA THR A 262 -20.87 3.61 -1.96
C THR A 262 -21.32 2.22 -2.38
N PHE A 263 -22.06 2.11 -3.46
CA PHE A 263 -22.57 0.83 -3.96
C PHE A 263 -22.55 0.80 -5.49
N SER A 264 -22.54 -0.41 -6.05
CA SER A 264 -22.59 -0.64 -7.50
C SER A 264 -24.02 -0.60 -8.03
N GLU A 265 -24.18 -0.45 -9.35
CA GLU A 265 -25.48 -0.45 -10.03
C GLU A 265 -26.26 -1.77 -9.90
N ARG A 266 -25.61 -2.84 -9.38
CA ARG A 266 -26.21 -4.17 -9.22
C ARG A 266 -26.95 -4.34 -7.88
N ILE A 267 -26.93 -3.32 -7.02
CA ILE A 267 -27.51 -3.36 -5.67
C ILE A 267 -28.58 -2.28 -5.50
N GLU A 268 -29.72 -2.70 -4.96
CA GLU A 268 -30.80 -1.83 -4.49
C GLU A 268 -30.77 -1.77 -2.97
N ILE A 269 -30.52 -0.59 -2.38
CA ILE A 269 -30.55 -0.42 -0.92
C ILE A 269 -32.00 -0.30 -0.47
N ASP A 270 -32.38 -1.02 0.58
CA ASP A 270 -33.70 -0.86 1.21
C ASP A 270 -33.75 0.52 1.89
N PRO A 271 -34.64 1.43 1.46
CA PRO A 271 -34.78 2.76 2.06
C PRO A 271 -35.06 2.72 3.57
N SER A 272 -35.66 1.63 4.08
CA SER A 272 -35.95 1.46 5.51
C SER A 272 -34.68 1.43 6.37
N SER A 273 -33.55 1.02 5.79
CA SER A 273 -32.24 1.02 6.44
C SER A 273 -31.71 2.42 6.70
N LEU A 274 -32.03 3.38 5.82
CA LEU A 274 -31.63 4.77 5.96
C LEU A 274 -32.60 5.55 6.84
N ALA A 275 -33.88 5.16 6.87
CA ALA A 275 -34.89 5.79 7.70
C ALA A 275 -34.69 5.51 9.21
N ASN A 276 -34.16 4.34 9.56
CA ASN A 276 -33.99 3.89 10.94
C ASN A 276 -32.54 4.00 11.44
N LEU A 277 -31.75 4.90 10.87
CA LEU A 277 -30.38 5.13 11.31
C LEU A 277 -30.36 5.55 12.79
N SER A 278 -29.58 4.85 13.60
CA SER A 278 -29.39 5.15 15.01
C SER A 278 -27.96 4.85 15.41
N LEU A 279 -27.23 5.90 15.81
CA LEU A 279 -25.88 5.80 16.34
C LEU A 279 -25.84 5.76 17.88
N ARG A 280 -26.99 5.59 18.55
CA ARG A 280 -27.06 5.54 20.01
C ARG A 280 -26.32 4.31 20.56
N PRO A 281 -25.30 4.47 21.41
CA PRO A 281 -24.65 3.35 22.10
C PRO A 281 -25.62 2.58 23.00
N ASP A 282 -25.41 1.28 23.14
CA ASP A 282 -26.28 0.42 23.96
C ASP A 282 -26.15 0.70 25.47
N ASN A 283 -25.03 1.28 25.89
CA ASN A 283 -24.68 1.56 27.28
C ASN A 283 -25.10 2.97 27.76
N ILE A 284 -25.86 3.73 26.98
CA ILE A 284 -26.36 5.06 27.36
C ILE A 284 -27.89 5.10 27.38
N GLN A 285 -28.46 5.75 28.40
CA GLN A 285 -29.90 5.97 28.49
C GLN A 285 -30.36 6.91 27.36
N LYS A 286 -31.59 6.75 26.88
CA LYS A 286 -32.11 7.48 25.73
C LYS A 286 -32.09 9.00 25.96
N GLU A 287 -32.33 9.41 27.19
CA GLU A 287 -32.38 10.80 27.65
C GLU A 287 -30.99 11.45 27.65
N LEU A 288 -29.92 10.66 27.63
CA LEU A 288 -28.54 11.11 27.71
C LEU A 288 -27.83 11.12 26.34
N PHE A 289 -28.58 10.87 25.26
CA PHE A 289 -28.08 10.88 23.90
C PHE A 289 -29.09 11.50 22.94
N GLU A 290 -28.64 12.46 22.15
CA GLU A 290 -29.43 13.06 21.08
C GLU A 290 -28.72 12.87 19.74
N MET A 291 -29.49 12.58 18.70
CA MET A 291 -29.01 12.49 17.33
C MET A 291 -29.99 13.22 16.43
N GLN A 292 -29.46 14.09 15.57
CA GLN A 292 -30.24 14.76 14.54
C GLN A 292 -29.54 14.58 13.19
N LEU A 293 -30.33 14.18 12.19
CA LEU A 293 -29.88 14.07 10.81
C LEU A 293 -30.20 15.38 10.08
N ASP A 294 -29.31 15.79 9.16
CA ASP A 294 -29.65 16.84 8.22
C ASP A 294 -30.81 16.36 7.33
N PRO A 295 -31.73 17.24 6.89
CA PRO A 295 -32.85 16.81 6.06
C PRO A 295 -32.38 16.22 4.73
N PHE A 296 -32.69 14.94 4.49
CA PHE A 296 -32.42 14.25 3.23
C PHE A 296 -33.59 13.39 2.78
N ASP A 297 -33.75 13.23 1.46
CA ASP A 297 -34.77 12.36 0.85
C ASP A 297 -34.19 10.95 0.70
N TYR A 298 -34.46 10.09 1.67
CA TYR A 298 -33.95 8.72 1.70
C TYR A 298 -34.44 7.86 0.53
N VAL A 299 -35.58 8.17 -0.09
CA VAL A 299 -36.13 7.43 -1.25
C VAL A 299 -35.40 7.79 -2.53
N LYS A 300 -35.00 9.06 -2.69
CA LYS A 300 -34.16 9.48 -3.82
C LYS A 300 -32.69 9.12 -3.63
N ALA A 301 -32.18 9.20 -2.40
CA ALA A 301 -30.79 8.94 -2.08
C ALA A 301 -30.35 7.53 -2.49
N VAL A 302 -31.18 6.50 -2.24
CA VAL A 302 -30.87 5.10 -2.59
C VAL A 302 -30.69 4.83 -4.09
N ARG A 303 -31.07 5.76 -4.98
CA ARG A 303 -31.03 5.56 -6.43
C ARG A 303 -29.68 5.92 -7.07
N SER A 304 -28.78 6.58 -6.34
CA SER A 304 -27.51 7.04 -6.87
C SER A 304 -26.38 6.87 -5.85
N SER A 305 -25.27 6.30 -6.29
CA SER A 305 -24.04 6.18 -5.53
C SER A 305 -23.11 7.36 -5.82
N PRO A 306 -22.43 7.97 -4.82
CA PRO A 306 -22.48 7.64 -3.39
C PRO A 306 -23.63 8.33 -2.65
N ILE A 307 -24.17 7.67 -1.62
CA ILE A 307 -25.07 8.29 -0.62
C ILE A 307 -24.20 8.94 0.45
N ARG A 308 -24.49 10.21 0.76
CA ARG A 308 -23.87 10.92 1.87
C ARG A 308 -24.96 11.45 2.79
N ILE A 309 -24.94 10.99 4.04
CA ILE A 309 -25.85 11.42 5.10
C ILE A 309 -24.99 12.09 6.16
N SER A 310 -25.29 13.35 6.46
CA SER A 310 -24.64 14.10 7.53
C SER A 310 -25.62 14.37 8.66
N GLY A 311 -25.07 14.59 9.84
CA GLY A 311 -25.84 14.95 11.01
C GLY A 311 -24.92 15.24 12.19
N TRP A 312 -25.52 15.35 13.36
CA TRP A 312 -24.78 15.52 14.61
C TRP A 312 -25.32 14.60 15.70
N ILE A 313 -24.42 14.18 16.58
CA ILE A 313 -24.71 13.44 17.81
C ILE A 313 -24.27 14.28 19.01
N GLN A 314 -24.97 14.13 20.12
CA GLN A 314 -24.70 14.85 21.36
C GLN A 314 -24.85 13.92 22.55
N PHE A 315 -23.89 13.96 23.46
CA PHE A 315 -23.84 13.14 24.65
C PHE A 315 -24.01 14.00 25.89
N PHE A 316 -24.91 13.59 26.79
CA PHE A 316 -25.15 14.25 28.08
C PHE A 316 -24.59 13.47 29.27
N ALA A 317 -23.73 12.48 29.00
CA ALA A 317 -23.00 11.72 30.02
C ALA A 317 -21.53 11.57 29.61
N PRO A 318 -20.59 11.69 30.56
CA PRO A 318 -19.17 11.49 30.30
C PRO A 318 -18.84 9.99 30.29
N GLY A 319 -17.85 9.61 29.47
CA GLY A 319 -17.41 8.23 29.38
C GLY A 319 -16.77 7.88 28.04
N GLU A 320 -16.36 6.63 27.92
CA GLU A 320 -15.96 6.02 26.66
C GLU A 320 -17.13 5.22 26.11
N TYR A 321 -17.61 5.61 24.94
CA TYR A 321 -18.72 4.98 24.24
C TYR A 321 -18.24 4.32 22.96
N ARG A 322 -19.02 3.36 22.47
CA ARG A 322 -18.85 2.79 21.14
C ARG A 322 -20.14 3.00 20.38
N LEU A 323 -20.07 3.73 19.26
CA LEU A 323 -21.20 3.84 18.35
C LEU A 323 -21.46 2.44 17.77
N PRO A 324 -22.72 1.99 17.78
CA PRO A 324 -23.08 0.67 17.29
C PRO A 324 -22.84 0.60 15.77
N PRO A 325 -22.66 -0.61 15.22
CA PRO A 325 -22.56 -0.79 13.78
C PRO A 325 -23.89 -0.42 13.11
N LEU A 326 -23.84 0.38 12.05
CA LEU A 326 -25.02 0.69 11.25
C LEU A 326 -25.31 -0.47 10.30
N ARG A 327 -26.57 -0.91 10.30
CA ARG A 327 -27.07 -2.01 9.48
C ARG A 327 -27.69 -1.47 8.20
N LEU A 328 -27.13 -1.84 7.05
CA LEU A 328 -27.70 -1.60 5.74
C LEU A 328 -28.31 -2.86 5.18
N LYS A 329 -29.62 -2.89 5.06
CA LYS A 329 -30.28 -3.91 4.27
C LYS A 329 -30.21 -3.54 2.79
N TYR A 330 -29.83 -4.49 1.97
CA TYR A 330 -29.74 -4.31 0.54
C TYR A 330 -30.18 -5.58 -0.19
N THR A 331 -30.69 -5.36 -1.40
CA THR A 331 -31.03 -6.40 -2.34
C THR A 331 -30.05 -6.39 -3.48
N CYS A 332 -29.31 -7.49 -3.61
CA CYS A 332 -28.48 -7.72 -4.77
C CYS A 332 -29.32 -8.48 -5.81
N THR A 333 -29.55 -7.87 -6.97
CA THR A 333 -30.38 -8.45 -8.02
C THR A 333 -29.70 -9.65 -8.70
N THR A 334 -28.38 -9.77 -8.56
CA THR A 334 -27.57 -10.84 -9.18
C THR A 334 -26.97 -11.85 -8.19
N CYS A 335 -26.98 -11.60 -6.86
CA CYS A 335 -26.33 -12.46 -5.86
C CYS A 335 -27.23 -13.62 -5.35
N SER A 336 -26.65 -14.72 -4.86
CA SER A 336 -27.41 -15.86 -4.28
C SER A 336 -27.92 -15.67 -2.85
N GLY A 337 -29.10 -16.20 -2.52
CA GLY A 337 -29.62 -16.31 -1.14
C GLY A 337 -30.91 -15.53 -0.94
N THR A 338 -31.25 -15.24 0.33
CA THR A 338 -32.30 -14.26 0.64
C THR A 338 -32.03 -12.98 -0.14
N ARG A 339 -33.01 -12.52 -0.91
CA ARG A 339 -32.91 -11.26 -1.67
C ARG A 339 -32.56 -10.08 -0.76
N GLU A 340 -32.81 -10.19 0.52
CA GLU A 340 -32.49 -9.18 1.52
C GLU A 340 -31.25 -9.62 2.32
N ARG A 341 -30.16 -8.87 2.19
CA ARG A 341 -28.90 -9.06 2.93
C ARG A 341 -28.64 -7.85 3.81
N THR A 342 -27.84 -8.01 4.86
CA THR A 342 -27.49 -6.90 5.77
C THR A 342 -25.97 -6.72 5.80
N PHE A 343 -25.49 -5.51 5.52
CA PHE A 343 -24.11 -5.07 5.72
C PHE A 343 -24.03 -4.30 7.04
N GLU A 344 -22.98 -4.51 7.84
CA GLU A 344 -22.75 -3.81 9.10
C GLU A 344 -21.46 -2.99 9.03
N THR A 345 -21.53 -1.70 9.39
CA THR A 345 -20.32 -0.87 9.51
C THR A 345 -19.49 -1.27 10.73
N GLU A 346 -18.27 -0.78 10.82
CA GLU A 346 -17.47 -0.94 12.02
C GLU A 346 -18.03 -0.13 13.21
N MET A 347 -17.71 -0.58 14.43
CA MET A 347 -18.00 0.17 15.65
C MET A 347 -16.99 1.29 15.80
N LEU A 348 -17.46 2.49 16.11
CA LEU A 348 -16.59 3.65 16.29
C LEU A 348 -16.44 4.01 17.77
N PRO A 349 -15.21 4.07 18.32
CA PRO A 349 -15.00 4.55 19.68
C PRO A 349 -15.17 6.08 19.75
N VAL A 350 -15.86 6.56 20.78
CA VAL A 350 -16.09 7.99 21.06
C VAL A 350 -15.81 8.28 22.53
N ARG A 351 -15.04 9.34 22.80
CA ARG A 351 -14.70 9.76 24.17
C ARG A 351 -15.39 11.07 24.52
N ILE A 352 -16.14 11.08 25.62
CA ILE A 352 -16.84 12.27 26.12
C ILE A 352 -16.25 12.68 27.47
N ALA A 353 -15.63 13.86 27.50
CA ALA A 353 -15.05 14.43 28.71
C ALA A 353 -16.11 15.12 29.57
N SER A 354 -15.99 15.03 30.90
CA SER A 354 -16.91 15.66 31.87
C SER A 354 -16.63 17.15 32.11
N ILE A 355 -15.90 17.81 31.24
CA ILE A 355 -15.59 19.23 31.39
C ILE A 355 -16.84 19.99 30.96
N LEU A 356 -17.46 20.73 31.89
CA LEU A 356 -18.62 21.59 31.60
C LEU A 356 -18.32 22.49 30.38
N PRO A 357 -19.28 22.70 29.47
CA PRO A 357 -19.08 23.53 28.30
C PRO A 357 -18.75 24.99 28.66
N SER A 358 -18.04 25.59 27.72
CA SER A 358 -17.27 26.84 27.70
C SER A 358 -18.00 28.16 28.00
N ASP A 359 -19.17 28.14 28.64
CA ASP A 359 -19.83 29.38 29.09
C ASP A 359 -19.25 29.78 30.46
N GLY A 360 -18.18 30.57 30.40
CA GLY A 360 -17.31 30.98 31.51
C GLY A 360 -17.94 31.82 32.62
N SER A 361 -19.23 31.69 32.93
CA SER A 361 -19.91 32.48 33.95
C SER A 361 -20.16 31.77 35.28
N GLN A 362 -19.96 30.44 35.40
CA GLN A 362 -20.24 29.72 36.65
C GLN A 362 -19.22 28.63 37.00
N ASN A 363 -17.93 28.99 37.04
CA ASN A 363 -16.94 28.17 37.76
C ASN A 363 -16.88 28.61 39.22
N LYS A 364 -17.73 28.06 40.08
CA LYS A 364 -17.46 27.98 41.52
C LYS A 364 -17.08 26.56 41.86
N LEU A 365 -15.76 26.31 41.94
CA LEU A 365 -15.22 25.19 42.67
C LEU A 365 -15.79 25.24 44.09
N ILE A 366 -16.63 24.26 44.45
CA ILE A 366 -17.13 24.10 45.81
C ILE A 366 -16.01 23.46 46.63
N VAL A 367 -15.31 24.29 47.40
CA VAL A 367 -14.38 23.85 48.44
C VAL A 367 -15.18 23.85 49.77
N PRO A 368 -15.19 22.76 50.56
CA PRO A 368 -15.84 22.78 51.87
C PRO A 368 -15.20 23.82 52.80
N GLU A 369 -16.03 24.65 53.46
CA GLU A 369 -15.61 25.80 54.28
C GLU A 369 -15.20 25.48 55.73
N SER A 370 -15.14 24.19 56.11
CA SER A 370 -14.73 23.79 57.46
C SER A 370 -13.44 22.96 57.40
N PRO A 371 -12.31 23.43 57.98
CA PRO A 371 -11.11 22.62 58.07
C PRO A 371 -11.41 21.45 59.01
N LEU A 372 -11.50 20.24 58.46
CA LEU A 372 -11.33 19.03 59.25
C LEU A 372 -9.86 19.04 59.69
N GLU A 373 -9.60 19.21 60.99
CA GLU A 373 -8.26 18.98 61.53
C GLU A 373 -7.88 17.53 61.25
N PRO A 374 -6.89 17.27 60.39
CA PRO A 374 -6.49 15.91 60.11
C PRO A 374 -5.89 15.31 61.39
N PRO A 375 -6.18 14.04 61.72
CA PRO A 375 -5.38 13.35 62.73
C PRO A 375 -3.92 13.42 62.29
N ASP A 376 -2.98 13.66 63.24
CA ASP A 376 -1.54 13.77 62.98
C ASP A 376 -0.96 12.43 62.48
N LEU A 377 -1.28 12.13 61.23
CA LEU A 377 -0.71 11.09 60.38
C LEU A 377 0.59 11.59 59.73
N GLU A 378 0.93 12.88 59.89
CA GLU A 378 2.05 13.49 59.19
C GLU A 378 3.39 12.98 59.70
N ALA A 379 3.53 12.64 60.98
CA ALA A 379 4.77 12.06 61.51
C ALA A 379 5.13 10.70 60.87
N PRO A 380 4.25 9.67 60.87
CA PRO A 380 4.55 8.39 60.20
C PRO A 380 4.59 8.53 58.67
N LEU A 381 3.75 9.37 58.06
CA LEU A 381 3.75 9.60 56.62
C LEU A 381 5.02 10.33 56.15
N ARG A 382 5.59 11.27 56.91
CA ARG A 382 6.86 11.93 56.55
C ARG A 382 8.05 10.97 56.65
N ALA A 383 8.05 10.05 57.61
CA ALA A 383 9.08 9.02 57.71
C ALA A 383 8.99 8.01 56.55
N ALA A 384 7.77 7.54 56.23
CA ALA A 384 7.52 6.68 55.08
C ALA A 384 7.82 7.38 53.75
N ALA A 385 7.42 8.65 53.60
CA ALA A 385 7.66 9.47 52.41
C ALA A 385 9.14 9.76 52.19
N ARG A 386 9.94 9.98 53.26
CA ARG A 386 11.39 10.14 53.12
C ARG A 386 12.07 8.85 52.64
N ARG A 387 11.61 7.71 53.13
CA ARG A 387 12.13 6.40 52.70
C ARG A 387 11.74 6.10 51.25
N SER A 388 10.48 6.30 50.88
CA SER A 388 10.02 6.11 49.50
C SER A 388 10.63 7.13 48.54
N LEU A 389 10.93 8.35 48.98
CA LEU A 389 11.62 9.35 48.17
C LEU A 389 13.09 8.98 47.96
N LEU A 390 13.78 8.42 48.95
CA LEU A 390 15.13 7.87 48.78
C LEU A 390 15.15 6.65 47.85
N GLU A 391 14.18 5.75 47.99
CA GLU A 391 14.02 4.59 47.08
C GLU A 391 13.70 5.05 45.65
N ALA A 392 12.78 6.01 45.48
CA ALA A 392 12.46 6.61 44.19
C ALA A 392 13.66 7.34 43.58
N LEU A 393 14.46 8.04 44.38
CA LEU A 393 15.70 8.68 43.92
C LEU A 393 16.71 7.62 43.47
N GLY A 394 16.82 6.51 44.19
CA GLY A 394 17.65 5.37 43.83
C GLY A 394 17.22 4.74 42.50
N PHE A 395 15.93 4.48 42.32
CA PHE A 395 15.37 3.99 41.06
C PHE A 395 15.54 4.99 39.92
N PHE A 396 15.39 6.29 40.18
CA PHE A 396 15.59 7.33 39.18
C PHE A 396 17.05 7.44 38.75
N LEU A 397 18.00 7.35 39.68
CA LEU A 397 19.43 7.31 39.37
C LEU A 397 19.81 6.02 38.63
N ALA A 398 19.24 4.87 39.00
CA ALA A 398 19.44 3.62 38.27
C ALA A 398 18.84 3.68 36.86
N ALA A 399 17.66 4.30 36.69
CA ALA A 399 17.04 4.53 35.40
C ALA A 399 17.85 5.51 34.53
N LEU A 400 18.40 6.58 35.12
CA LEU A 400 19.31 7.49 34.43
C LEU A 400 20.60 6.79 34.01
N ALA A 401 21.18 5.96 34.88
CA ALA A 401 22.37 5.17 34.55
C ALA A 401 22.07 4.14 33.45
N GLY A 402 20.91 3.48 33.51
CA GLY A 402 20.44 2.57 32.46
C GLY A 402 20.20 3.27 31.13
N ALA A 403 19.54 4.43 31.16
CA ALA A 403 19.32 5.25 29.97
C ALA A 403 20.64 5.77 29.39
N ALA A 404 21.58 6.20 30.23
CA ALA A 404 22.92 6.61 29.81
C ALA A 404 23.71 5.42 29.22
N TRP A 405 23.60 4.23 29.80
CA TRP A 405 24.23 3.01 29.28
C TRP A 405 23.66 2.61 27.92
N VAL A 406 22.33 2.63 27.76
CA VAL A 406 21.67 2.36 26.48
C VAL A 406 22.04 3.42 25.45
N ALA A 407 21.99 4.70 25.81
CA ALA A 407 22.41 5.78 24.91
C ALA A 407 23.89 5.64 24.49
N PHE A 408 24.78 5.29 25.43
CA PHE A 408 26.19 5.05 25.14
C PHE A 408 26.39 3.80 24.26
N GLY A 409 25.64 2.73 24.50
CA GLY A 409 25.64 1.51 23.68
C GLY A 409 25.18 1.78 22.25
N VAL A 410 24.07 2.50 22.09
CA VAL A 410 23.53 2.94 20.79
C VAL A 410 24.50 3.90 20.10
N PHE A 411 25.14 4.81 20.82
CA PHE A 411 26.11 5.73 20.25
C PHE A 411 27.36 4.99 19.76
N ARG A 412 27.84 4.00 20.54
CA ARG A 412 28.99 3.18 20.17
C ARG A 412 28.67 2.27 18.98
N SER A 413 27.50 1.63 18.94
CA SER A 413 27.09 0.80 17.81
C SER A 413 26.89 1.62 16.54
N ARG A 414 26.31 2.83 16.64
CA ARG A 414 26.21 3.77 15.52
C ARG A 414 27.59 4.21 15.02
N ARG A 415 28.52 4.55 15.90
CA ARG A 415 29.91 4.87 15.51
C ARG A 415 30.63 3.70 14.84
N ALA A 416 30.43 2.48 15.35
CA ALA A 416 31.01 1.28 14.74
C ALA A 416 30.40 0.99 13.35
N ALA A 417 29.09 1.14 13.20
CA ALA A 417 28.40 0.98 11.92
C ALA A 417 28.84 2.04 10.90
N LEU A 418 28.94 3.30 11.31
CA LEU A 418 29.46 4.40 10.48
C LEU A 418 30.90 4.14 10.03
N ALA A 419 31.78 3.71 10.93
CA ALA A 419 33.17 3.40 10.58
C ALA A 419 33.32 2.20 9.63
N VAL A 420 32.42 1.22 9.70
CA VAL A 420 32.39 0.09 8.75
C VAL A 420 31.84 0.53 7.39
N ALA A 421 30.79 1.37 7.36
CA ALA A 421 30.23 1.92 6.14
C ALA A 421 31.22 2.85 5.43
N GLU A 422 31.93 3.74 6.15
CA GLU A 422 32.99 4.59 5.60
C GLU A 422 34.11 3.77 4.95
N ARG A 423 34.53 2.67 5.59
CA ARG A 423 35.54 1.76 5.00
C ARG A 423 35.05 1.06 3.74
N LYS A 424 33.76 0.71 3.67
CA LYS A 424 33.16 0.08 2.48
C LYS A 424 33.01 1.08 1.34
N ASP A 425 32.54 2.29 1.62
CA ASP A 425 32.51 3.43 0.68
C ASP A 425 33.90 3.65 0.08
N GLU A 426 34.92 3.83 0.92
CA GLU A 426 36.27 4.14 0.45
C GLU A 426 36.86 3.00 -0.39
N ALA A 427 36.58 1.74 -0.02
CA ALA A 427 37.00 0.58 -0.80
C ALA A 427 36.32 0.52 -2.17
N LEU A 428 35.01 0.80 -2.24
CA LEU A 428 34.27 0.86 -3.51
C LEU A 428 34.75 2.03 -4.38
N ALA A 429 34.98 3.20 -3.79
CA ALA A 429 35.51 4.36 -4.48
C ALA A 429 36.93 4.11 -5.02
N ALA A 430 37.80 3.46 -4.23
CA ALA A 430 39.14 3.09 -4.66
C ALA A 430 39.12 2.09 -5.84
N ARG A 431 38.26 1.07 -5.76
CA ARG A 431 38.07 0.07 -6.83
C ARG A 431 37.53 0.71 -8.12
N LEU A 432 36.58 1.62 -7.99
CA LEU A 432 36.05 2.37 -9.14
C LEU A 432 37.14 3.25 -9.75
N ARG A 433 37.96 3.94 -8.95
CA ARG A 433 39.08 4.73 -9.46
C ARG A 433 40.13 3.88 -10.18
N SER A 434 40.48 2.71 -9.64
CA SER A 434 41.42 1.80 -10.29
C SER A 434 40.89 1.32 -11.65
N LEU A 435 39.61 0.97 -11.72
CA LEU A 435 38.97 0.54 -12.96
C LEU A 435 38.93 1.69 -13.99
N LEU A 436 38.52 2.89 -13.56
CA LEU A 436 38.53 4.08 -14.40
C LEU A 436 39.95 4.50 -14.83
N ALA A 437 41.01 4.09 -14.12
CA ALA A 437 42.40 4.40 -14.49
C ALA A 437 42.97 3.38 -15.50
N ALA A 438 42.68 2.08 -15.32
CA ALA A 438 43.16 1.00 -16.18
C ALA A 438 42.68 1.15 -17.64
N GLY A 439 41.45 1.65 -17.84
CA GLY A 439 40.85 1.73 -19.17
C GLY A 439 40.21 0.40 -19.61
N PRO A 440 39.60 0.34 -20.80
CA PRO A 440 38.89 -0.85 -21.26
C PRO A 440 39.87 -1.93 -21.76
N ASP A 441 39.96 -3.05 -21.03
CA ASP A 441 40.63 -4.28 -21.52
C ASP A 441 39.71 -5.14 -22.42
N LYS A 442 38.41 -4.81 -22.46
CA LYS A 442 37.34 -5.50 -23.18
C LYS A 442 36.57 -4.49 -24.06
N ALA A 443 35.52 -4.96 -24.74
CA ALA A 443 34.59 -4.07 -25.46
C ALA A 443 34.12 -2.91 -24.57
N HIS A 444 34.00 -1.71 -25.13
CA HIS A 444 33.78 -0.49 -24.36
C HIS A 444 32.50 -0.54 -23.51
N TRP A 445 31.44 -1.19 -24.00
CA TRP A 445 30.19 -1.33 -23.25
C TRP A 445 30.32 -2.22 -22.01
N LEU A 446 31.10 -3.32 -22.05
CA LEU A 446 31.38 -4.17 -20.88
C LEU A 446 32.12 -3.39 -19.79
N PHE A 447 33.04 -2.52 -20.20
CA PHE A 447 33.74 -1.63 -19.27
C PHE A 447 32.78 -0.62 -18.64
N VAL A 448 31.89 -0.02 -19.43
CA VAL A 448 30.88 0.93 -18.94
C VAL A 448 29.90 0.24 -18.00
N GLU A 449 29.49 -1.00 -18.28
CA GLU A 449 28.65 -1.82 -17.40
C GLU A 449 29.32 -2.04 -16.05
N GLU A 450 30.57 -2.52 -16.03
CA GLU A 450 31.30 -2.80 -14.79
C GLU A 450 31.56 -1.52 -13.97
N ALA A 451 31.94 -0.42 -14.65
CA ALA A 451 32.12 0.88 -14.02
C ALA A 451 30.82 1.39 -13.40
N THR A 452 29.71 1.25 -14.12
CA THR A 452 28.39 1.72 -13.68
C THR A 452 27.84 0.87 -12.54
N ALA A 453 28.04 -0.45 -12.57
CA ALA A 453 27.66 -1.33 -11.47
C ALA A 453 28.39 -0.96 -10.17
N LEU A 454 29.70 -0.73 -10.24
CA LEU A 454 30.48 -0.26 -9.09
C LEU A 454 30.06 1.15 -8.63
N PHE A 455 29.75 2.04 -9.58
CA PHE A 455 29.28 3.38 -9.26
C PHE A 455 27.91 3.37 -8.56
N ARG A 456 26.98 2.53 -8.98
CA ARG A 456 25.68 2.34 -8.31
C ARG A 456 25.84 1.77 -6.90
N GLN A 457 26.71 0.79 -6.71
CA GLN A 457 27.04 0.26 -5.38
C GLN A 457 27.60 1.35 -4.46
N PHE A 458 28.54 2.15 -4.97
CA PHE A 458 29.09 3.30 -4.26
C PHE A 458 28.01 4.31 -3.86
N LEU A 459 27.14 4.71 -4.81
CA LEU A 459 26.06 5.66 -4.54
C LEU A 459 25.06 5.11 -3.51
N ARG A 460 24.76 3.81 -3.55
CA ARG A 460 23.86 3.19 -2.57
C ARG A 460 24.47 3.15 -1.18
N GLU A 461 25.73 2.73 -1.04
CA GLU A 461 26.38 2.64 0.28
C GLU A 461 26.59 4.03 0.90
N ARG A 462 26.84 5.05 0.06
CA ARG A 462 27.11 6.41 0.52
C ARG A 462 25.87 7.27 0.76
N TYR A 463 24.85 7.14 -0.08
CA TYR A 463 23.66 8.01 -0.06
C TYR A 463 22.33 7.26 0.07
N GLY A 464 22.30 5.94 -0.12
CA GLY A 464 21.06 5.17 -0.10
C GLY A 464 20.73 4.57 1.27
N ASP A 465 19.44 4.42 1.56
CA ASP A 465 18.95 3.77 2.77
C ASP A 465 18.93 2.22 2.68
N GLY A 466 19.61 1.65 1.66
CA GLY A 466 19.65 0.22 1.39
C GLY A 466 18.35 -0.41 0.86
N ARG A 467 17.26 0.38 0.72
CA ARG A 467 15.94 -0.08 0.29
C ARG A 467 15.65 0.07 -1.21
N GLY A 468 16.52 0.78 -1.93
CA GLY A 468 16.37 1.04 -3.37
C GLY A 468 16.83 -0.13 -4.27
N PRO A 469 16.45 -0.11 -5.55
CA PRO A 469 16.77 -1.13 -6.56
C PRO A 469 18.24 -1.51 -6.58
N SER A 470 18.51 -2.82 -6.62
CA SER A 470 19.86 -3.41 -6.73
C SER A 470 20.51 -3.18 -8.08
N GLY A 471 19.71 -3.31 -9.13
CA GLY A 471 20.06 -3.28 -10.55
C GLY A 471 19.07 -2.43 -11.37
N GLY A 472 18.80 -2.84 -12.61
CA GLY A 472 17.83 -2.19 -13.49
C GLY A 472 18.36 -1.00 -14.29
N SER A 473 17.42 -0.23 -14.82
CA SER A 473 17.67 1.06 -15.44
C SER A 473 18.32 2.04 -14.44
N GLY A 474 19.35 2.74 -14.87
CA GLY A 474 19.95 3.88 -14.19
C GLY A 474 18.96 4.99 -13.86
N GLU A 475 17.86 5.15 -14.62
CA GLU A 475 16.79 6.10 -14.28
C GLU A 475 16.00 5.62 -13.05
N ILE A 476 15.64 4.34 -12.99
CA ILE A 476 14.94 3.72 -11.83
C ILE A 476 15.84 3.82 -10.59
N PHE A 477 17.12 3.48 -10.74
CA PHE A 477 18.10 3.64 -9.66
C PHE A 477 18.22 5.10 -9.22
N PHE A 478 18.33 6.04 -10.16
CA PHE A 478 18.48 7.47 -9.85
C PHE A 478 17.30 8.02 -9.05
N GLU A 479 16.06 7.78 -9.47
CA GLU A 479 14.89 8.28 -8.74
C GLU A 479 14.83 7.75 -7.31
N SER A 480 15.26 6.50 -7.08
CA SER A 480 15.30 5.91 -5.74
C SER A 480 16.28 6.58 -4.77
N ILE A 481 17.38 7.16 -5.27
CA ILE A 481 18.41 7.81 -4.44
C ILE A 481 18.37 9.35 -4.52
N ARG A 482 17.58 9.90 -5.45
CA ARG A 482 17.54 11.34 -5.75
C ARG A 482 17.27 12.20 -4.53
N GLY A 483 16.39 11.75 -3.63
CA GLY A 483 16.06 12.45 -2.39
C GLY A 483 17.22 12.59 -1.41
N SER A 484 18.21 11.68 -1.50
CA SER A 484 19.36 11.62 -0.59
C SER A 484 20.64 12.21 -1.21
N LEU A 485 20.63 12.52 -2.51
CA LEU A 485 21.77 13.10 -3.20
C LEU A 485 21.90 14.62 -2.92
N PRO A 486 23.13 15.14 -2.72
CA PRO A 486 23.39 16.57 -2.69
C PRO A 486 22.97 17.26 -3.99
N ALA A 487 22.22 18.37 -3.90
CA ALA A 487 21.65 19.07 -5.06
C ALA A 487 22.66 19.41 -6.18
N GLY A 488 23.94 19.62 -5.84
CA GLY A 488 25.00 19.94 -6.80
C GLY A 488 25.43 18.77 -7.71
N ILE A 489 25.20 17.51 -7.31
CA ILE A 489 25.60 16.33 -8.09
C ILE A 489 24.44 15.63 -8.80
N VAL A 490 23.19 15.97 -8.45
CA VAL A 490 21.97 15.35 -8.98
C VAL A 490 21.94 15.32 -10.52
N PRO A 491 22.20 16.42 -11.26
CA PRO A 491 22.16 16.39 -12.72
C PRO A 491 23.27 15.49 -13.31
N ALA A 492 24.48 15.59 -12.76
CA ALA A 492 25.63 14.84 -13.25
C ALA A 492 25.46 13.32 -13.05
N VAL A 493 24.90 12.89 -11.92
CA VAL A 493 24.58 11.47 -11.66
C VAL A 493 23.52 10.98 -12.63
N ARG A 494 22.45 11.76 -12.85
CA ARG A 494 21.38 11.39 -13.79
C ARG A 494 21.91 11.19 -15.20
N ASP A 495 22.67 12.17 -15.69
CA ASP A 495 23.20 12.14 -17.05
C ASP A 495 24.17 10.98 -17.24
N LEU A 496 25.06 10.73 -16.27
CA LEU A 496 25.99 9.59 -16.29
C LEU A 496 25.27 8.24 -16.34
N LEU A 497 24.27 8.05 -15.48
CA LEU A 497 23.52 6.79 -15.42
C LEU A 497 22.71 6.55 -16.70
N ARG A 498 22.10 7.61 -17.26
CA ARG A 498 21.35 7.54 -18.52
C ARG A 498 22.24 7.26 -19.72
N GLU A 499 23.44 7.86 -19.75
CA GLU A 499 24.43 7.63 -20.78
C GLU A 499 24.99 6.21 -20.71
N ALA A 500 25.39 5.75 -19.51
CA ALA A 500 25.84 4.38 -19.30
C ALA A 500 24.78 3.37 -19.74
N ASP A 501 23.54 3.57 -19.34
CA ASP A 501 22.40 2.74 -19.73
C ASP A 501 22.26 2.64 -21.25
N ARG A 502 22.42 3.76 -21.96
CA ARG A 502 22.32 3.79 -23.42
C ARG A 502 23.47 3.00 -24.06
N VAL A 503 24.71 3.22 -23.60
CA VAL A 503 25.90 2.58 -24.17
C VAL A 503 25.87 1.07 -23.93
N VAL A 504 25.49 0.64 -22.72
CA VAL A 504 25.42 -0.78 -22.35
C VAL A 504 24.26 -1.46 -23.09
N ALA A 505 23.07 -0.85 -23.11
CA ALA A 505 21.91 -1.48 -23.75
C ALA A 505 22.00 -1.55 -25.28
N LEU A 506 22.83 -0.72 -25.91
CA LEU A 506 23.09 -0.76 -27.36
C LEU A 506 24.36 -1.55 -27.72
N GLU A 507 25.07 -2.08 -26.73
CA GLU A 507 26.39 -2.72 -26.88
C GLU A 507 27.33 -1.87 -27.79
N GLU A 508 27.32 -0.55 -27.61
CA GLU A 508 27.95 0.38 -28.55
C GLU A 508 29.49 0.25 -28.51
N ASP A 509 30.07 -0.27 -29.59
CA ASP A 509 31.52 -0.39 -29.78
C ASP A 509 31.94 0.07 -31.19
N PRO A 510 32.82 1.08 -31.34
CA PRO A 510 33.49 1.85 -30.28
C PRO A 510 32.60 2.95 -29.68
N TYR A 511 32.60 3.07 -28.35
CA TYR A 511 32.00 4.22 -27.65
C TYR A 511 32.88 5.50 -27.80
N PRO A 512 32.44 6.55 -28.53
CA PRO A 512 33.31 7.66 -28.90
C PRO A 512 33.67 8.63 -27.76
N ASP A 513 32.85 8.73 -26.71
CA ASP A 513 33.05 9.65 -25.57
C ASP A 513 33.46 8.92 -24.27
N LEU A 514 34.18 7.78 -24.40
CA LEU A 514 34.59 6.99 -23.24
C LEU A 514 35.44 7.80 -22.24
N ASP A 515 36.33 8.65 -22.73
CA ASP A 515 37.17 9.49 -21.86
C ASP A 515 36.36 10.60 -21.17
N GLY A 516 35.38 11.19 -21.85
CA GLY A 516 34.44 12.15 -21.25
C GLY A 516 33.60 11.50 -20.14
N PHE A 517 33.11 10.28 -20.38
CA PHE A 517 32.38 9.49 -19.40
C PHE A 517 33.22 9.20 -18.15
N ARG A 518 34.46 8.73 -18.33
CA ARG A 518 35.41 8.47 -17.23
C ARG A 518 35.66 9.71 -16.38
N GLU A 519 35.86 10.85 -17.03
CA GLU A 519 36.14 12.11 -16.36
C GLU A 519 34.91 12.64 -15.60
N ARG A 520 33.71 12.54 -16.18
CA ARG A 520 32.46 12.87 -15.48
C ARG A 520 32.27 11.99 -14.24
N MET A 521 32.49 10.68 -14.35
CA MET A 521 32.35 9.75 -13.20
C MET A 521 33.37 10.04 -12.10
N ARG A 522 34.62 10.38 -12.45
CA ARG A 522 35.66 10.80 -11.49
C ARG A 522 35.29 12.08 -10.72
N ARG A 523 34.61 13.03 -11.35
CA ARG A 523 34.19 14.27 -10.66
C ARG A 523 33.11 14.03 -9.60
N VAL A 524 32.28 13.01 -9.78
CA VAL A 524 31.21 12.68 -8.84
C VAL A 524 31.72 11.82 -7.68
N VAL A 525 32.72 10.97 -7.92
CA VAL A 525 33.36 10.16 -6.87
C VAL A 525 34.42 11.03 -6.18
N PRO A 526 34.16 11.56 -4.96
CA PRO A 526 35.10 12.46 -4.30
C PRO A 526 36.47 11.78 -4.20
N GLY A 527 37.53 12.48 -4.61
CA GLY A 527 38.88 12.03 -4.35
C GLY A 527 39.13 12.09 -2.85
N SER A 528 39.61 11.00 -2.25
CA SER A 528 40.37 11.15 -1.03
C SER A 528 41.61 11.95 -1.40
N ALA A 529 41.55 13.27 -1.19
CA ALA A 529 42.74 14.01 -0.87
C ALA A 529 43.23 13.42 0.45
N LEU A 530 44.05 12.38 0.37
CA LEU A 530 45.03 12.09 1.41
C LEU A 530 45.99 13.29 1.42
N GLY A 531 45.58 14.32 2.15
CA GLY A 531 46.44 15.29 2.79
C GLY A 531 46.55 14.93 4.26
#